data_AF-A0A535KSJ9-F1
#
_entry.id   AF-A0A535KSJ9-F1
#
_cell.length_a   1.000
_cell.length_b   1.000
_cell.length_c   1.000
_cell.angle_alpha   90.00
_cell.angle_beta   90.00
_cell.angle_gamma   90.00
#
_symmetry.space_group_name_H-M   'P 1'
#
loop_
_entity.id
_entity.type
_entity.pdbx_description
1 polymer ?
#
loop_
_entity_poly.entity_id
_entity_poly.type
_entity_poly.pdbx_seq_one_letter_code
_entity_poly.pdbx_strand_id
1 'polypeptide(L)'
;MTIKVPAPFAGLSDLGFTAQYRAQEFNEPQRDVPLLFEGPQPPMRRLAEILQLLSSAQSSTYAWTDPVMLSDEVVILAFRDRSVAGDTLSDGARIADYVVNLVRPVVFTFLRDCAVVAHLRLSDVIEMRVSSDHREIAEFALPLQKIVQPNGERLLWGLSA
;
A
#
# COMPACT_ATOMS: atom_id res chain seq x y z
N MET A 1 1.05 8.29 -12.40
CA MET A 1 -0.17 7.49 -12.13
C MET A 1 -0.45 7.46 -10.63
N THR A 2 -1.70 7.44 -10.20
CA THR A 2 -2.10 7.28 -8.80
C THR A 2 -3.14 6.18 -8.67
N ILE A 3 -3.12 5.47 -7.54
CA ILE A 3 -4.17 4.52 -7.17
C ILE A 3 -4.74 4.98 -5.83
N LYS A 4 -6.01 5.35 -5.80
CA LYS A 4 -6.74 5.73 -4.59
C LYS A 4 -7.51 4.52 -4.06
N VAL A 5 -7.47 4.32 -2.75
CA VAL A 5 -8.17 3.24 -2.04
C VAL A 5 -8.97 3.88 -0.91
N PRO A 6 -10.27 4.13 -1.11
CA PRO A 6 -11.13 4.63 -0.05
C PRO A 6 -11.45 3.51 0.95
N ALA A 7 -11.64 3.86 2.22
CA ALA A 7 -12.19 3.00 3.27
C ALA A 7 -11.61 1.56 3.33
N PRO A 8 -10.27 1.37 3.30
CA PRO A 8 -9.68 0.02 3.28
C PRO A 8 -9.83 -0.73 4.61
N PHE A 9 -10.09 -0.02 5.71
CA PHE A 9 -10.19 -0.58 7.05
C PHE A 9 -11.64 -0.77 7.46
N ALA A 10 -11.94 -1.91 8.07
CA ALA A 10 -13.31 -2.22 8.48
C ALA A 10 -13.82 -1.21 9.52
N GLY A 11 -15.05 -0.72 9.30
CA GLY A 11 -15.72 0.22 10.21
C GLY A 11 -15.29 1.69 10.07
N LEU A 12 -14.43 2.03 9.11
CA LEU A 12 -13.96 3.40 8.85
C LEU A 12 -14.16 3.80 7.39
N SER A 13 -15.11 4.70 7.13
CA SER A 13 -15.43 5.18 5.78
C SER A 13 -14.68 6.44 5.35
N ASP A 14 -14.19 7.21 6.31
CA ASP A 14 -13.57 8.53 6.14
C ASP A 14 -12.04 8.51 6.15
N LEU A 15 -11.44 7.32 6.23
CA LEU A 15 -10.00 7.10 6.11
C LEU A 15 -9.70 6.36 4.82
N GLY A 16 -8.80 6.89 3.99
CA GLY A 16 -8.32 6.24 2.78
C GLY A 16 -6.83 6.48 2.54
N PHE A 17 -6.31 5.91 1.45
CA PHE A 17 -4.95 6.21 1.01
C PHE A 17 -4.78 6.29 -0.50
N THR A 18 -3.71 6.94 -0.92
CA THR A 18 -3.32 7.10 -2.32
C THR A 18 -1.88 6.65 -2.51
N ALA A 19 -1.66 5.62 -3.33
CA ALA A 19 -0.34 5.27 -3.82
C ALA A 19 0.01 6.14 -5.04
N GLN A 20 1.18 6.80 -5.03
CA GLN A 20 1.60 7.67 -6.12
C GLN A 20 2.81 7.08 -6.87
N TYR A 21 2.60 6.74 -8.13
CA TYR A 21 3.64 6.22 -9.02
C TYR A 21 4.19 7.37 -9.87
N ARG A 22 5.46 7.68 -9.64
CA ARG A 22 6.21 8.64 -10.44
C ARG A 22 6.60 8.00 -11.78
N ALA A 23 6.61 8.80 -12.84
CA ALA A 23 7.18 8.39 -14.11
C ALA A 23 8.66 8.01 -13.90
N GLN A 24 9.07 6.90 -14.48
CA GLN A 24 10.44 6.40 -14.46
C GLN A 24 10.80 6.02 -15.90
N GLU A 25 11.96 6.45 -16.34
CA GLU A 25 12.50 6.00 -17.62
C GLU A 25 13.01 4.56 -17.50
N PHE A 26 13.05 3.87 -18.64
CA PHE A 26 13.59 2.52 -18.71
C PHE A 26 15.08 2.56 -18.34
N ASN A 27 15.47 1.81 -17.29
CA ASN A 27 16.79 1.76 -16.64
C ASN A 27 17.05 2.76 -15.49
N GLU A 28 16.07 3.55 -15.04
CA GLU A 28 16.25 4.28 -13.77
C GLU A 28 16.14 3.32 -12.56
N PRO A 29 16.87 3.59 -11.46
CA PRO A 29 16.62 2.91 -10.20
C PRO A 29 15.16 3.05 -9.81
N GLN A 30 14.56 1.95 -9.33
CA GLN A 30 13.17 1.96 -8.94
C GLN A 30 12.96 2.96 -7.80
N ARG A 31 12.15 3.98 -8.08
CA ARG A 31 11.85 5.00 -7.07
C ARG A 31 10.85 4.47 -6.06
N ASP A 32 11.03 4.90 -4.82
CA ASP A 32 10.09 4.70 -3.73
C ASP A 32 8.66 5.10 -4.16
N VAL A 33 7.68 4.28 -3.79
CA VAL A 33 6.26 4.56 -4.04
C VAL A 33 5.62 5.07 -2.75
N PRO A 34 5.36 6.39 -2.62
CA PRO A 34 4.70 6.92 -1.45
C PRO A 34 3.21 6.54 -1.42
N LEU A 35 2.74 6.22 -0.22
CA LEU A 35 1.34 6.08 0.14
C LEU A 35 0.99 7.24 1.08
N LEU A 36 0.08 8.08 0.62
CA LEU A 36 -0.49 9.17 1.39
C LEU A 36 -1.80 8.72 2.02
N PHE A 37 -1.93 8.81 3.33
CA PHE A 37 -3.14 8.46 4.07
C PHE A 37 -3.81 9.74 4.55
N GLU A 38 -5.13 9.79 4.43
CA GLU A 38 -5.95 10.94 4.81
C GLU A 38 -7.17 10.42 5.58
N GLY A 39 -7.49 11.07 6.69
CA GLY A 39 -8.66 10.71 7.52
C GLY A 39 -8.73 11.53 8.82
N PRO A 40 -9.71 11.23 9.70
CA PRO A 40 -9.87 11.98 10.94
C PRO A 40 -8.74 11.72 11.93
N GLN A 41 -8.43 12.73 12.75
CA GLN A 41 -7.27 12.73 13.65
C GLN A 41 -7.16 11.50 14.57
N PRO A 42 -8.22 11.04 15.29
CA PRO A 42 -8.07 9.94 16.23
C PRO A 42 -7.60 8.60 15.60
N PRO A 43 -8.23 8.05 14.54
CA PRO A 43 -7.73 6.85 13.89
C PRO A 43 -6.41 7.07 13.14
N MET A 44 -6.11 8.28 12.67
CA MET A 44 -4.83 8.57 12.00
C MET A 44 -3.62 8.43 12.94
N ARG A 45 -3.73 8.88 14.19
CA ARG A 45 -2.69 8.65 15.20
C ARG A 45 -2.46 7.17 15.45
N ARG A 46 -3.54 6.40 15.58
CA ARG A 46 -3.46 4.95 15.76
C ARG A 46 -2.87 4.26 14.53
N LEU A 47 -3.22 4.73 13.33
CA LEU A 47 -2.65 4.23 12.10
C LEU A 47 -1.13 4.45 12.07
N ALA A 48 -0.64 5.63 12.42
CA ALA A 48 0.80 5.92 12.44
C ALA A 48 1.59 4.95 13.34
N GLU A 49 1.07 4.62 14.53
CA GLU A 49 1.67 3.61 15.42
C GLU A 49 1.74 2.22 14.75
N ILE A 50 0.71 1.85 13.99
CA ILE A 50 0.66 0.57 13.29
C ILE A 50 1.58 0.57 12.06
N LEU A 51 1.68 1.68 11.34
CA LEU A 51 2.62 1.85 10.23
C LEU A 51 4.08 1.72 10.70
N GLN A 52 4.36 2.11 11.95
CA GLN A 52 5.69 1.88 12.55
C GLN A 52 6.00 0.39 12.74
N LEU A 53 4.99 -0.45 13.02
CA LEU A 53 5.18 -1.91 13.05
C LEU A 53 5.55 -2.44 11.67
N LEU A 54 4.88 -1.92 10.63
CA LEU A 54 5.14 -2.29 9.23
C LEU A 54 6.55 -1.88 8.77
N SER A 55 7.05 -0.71 9.15
CA SER A 55 8.42 -0.29 8.83
C SER A 55 9.49 -1.15 9.50
N SER A 56 9.18 -1.72 10.67
CA SER A 56 10.07 -2.64 11.38
C SER A 56 10.04 -4.08 10.85
N ALA A 57 9.05 -4.43 10.02
CA ALA A 57 8.89 -5.77 9.49
C ALA A 57 9.98 -6.10 8.47
N GLN A 58 10.60 -7.28 8.62
CA GLN A 58 11.65 -7.72 7.71
C GLN A 58 11.05 -8.41 6.49
N SER A 59 11.36 -7.89 5.31
CA SER A 59 11.11 -8.54 4.02
C SER A 59 12.40 -8.55 3.20
N SER A 60 12.64 -9.64 2.48
CA SER A 60 13.81 -9.78 1.60
C SER A 60 13.64 -9.06 0.27
N THR A 61 12.40 -8.80 -0.16
CA THR A 61 12.09 -8.26 -1.49
C THR A 61 11.64 -6.80 -1.48
N TYR A 62 11.29 -6.24 -0.32
CA TYR A 62 10.92 -4.83 -0.18
C TYR A 62 11.10 -4.35 1.26
N ALA A 63 10.88 -3.06 1.49
CA ALA A 63 10.75 -2.49 2.82
C ALA A 63 9.76 -1.32 2.84
N TRP A 64 9.17 -1.09 4.01
CA TRP A 64 8.41 0.11 4.30
C TRP A 64 9.31 1.13 4.99
N THR A 65 9.22 2.41 4.61
CA THR A 65 9.90 3.48 5.35
C THR A 65 9.20 3.75 6.67
N ASP A 66 9.89 4.43 7.59
CA ASP A 66 9.22 4.97 8.76
C ASP A 66 8.09 5.93 8.35
N PRO A 67 6.92 5.85 9.02
CA PRO A 67 5.82 6.76 8.75
C PRO A 67 6.16 8.18 9.22
N VAL A 68 5.78 9.17 8.44
CA VAL A 68 5.94 10.59 8.77
C VAL A 68 4.57 11.24 8.85
N MET A 69 4.23 11.80 10.01
CA MET A 69 3.04 12.63 10.18
C MET A 69 3.30 14.00 9.54
N LEU A 70 2.50 14.36 8.53
CA LEU A 70 2.54 15.69 7.91
C LEU A 70 1.60 16.66 8.63
N SER A 71 0.49 16.14 9.14
CA SER A 71 -0.44 16.80 10.04
C SER A 71 -1.12 15.74 10.92
N ASP A 72 -2.01 16.15 11.82
CA ASP A 72 -2.84 15.23 12.60
C ASP A 72 -3.78 14.37 11.74
N GLU A 73 -4.04 14.77 10.49
CA GLU A 73 -5.01 14.14 9.56
C GLU A 73 -4.32 13.47 8.36
N VAL A 74 -2.99 13.60 8.25
CA VAL A 74 -2.22 13.12 7.10
C VAL A 74 -0.93 12.44 7.53
N VAL A 75 -0.78 11.16 7.15
CA VAL A 75 0.46 10.40 7.32
C VAL A 75 0.97 9.92 5.97
N ILE A 76 2.29 9.86 5.80
CA ILE A 76 2.93 9.31 4.61
C ILE A 76 3.90 8.20 5.01
N LEU A 77 3.91 7.11 4.25
CA LEU A 77 5.01 6.14 4.24
C LEU A 77 5.32 5.77 2.79
N ALA A 78 6.50 5.22 2.51
CA ALA A 78 6.84 4.76 1.18
C ALA A 78 7.21 3.27 1.15
N PHE A 79 6.85 2.64 0.04
CA PHE A 79 7.35 1.33 -0.34
C PHE A 79 8.70 1.47 -1.04
N ARG A 80 9.68 0.68 -0.61
CA ARG A 80 10.99 0.55 -1.25
C ARG A 80 11.14 -0.85 -1.80
N ASP A 81 11.37 -0.97 -3.10
CA ASP A 81 11.69 -2.25 -3.71
C ASP A 81 13.14 -2.66 -3.39
N ARG A 82 13.35 -3.92 -3.04
CA ARG A 82 14.65 -4.53 -2.77
C ARG A 82 14.91 -5.78 -3.60
N SER A 83 14.00 -6.11 -4.53
CA SER A 83 14.03 -7.33 -5.34
C SER A 83 15.23 -7.43 -6.29
N VAL A 84 15.84 -6.30 -6.66
CA VAL A 84 16.96 -6.22 -7.64
C VAL A 84 18.34 -6.14 -6.95
N ALA A 85 18.42 -6.29 -5.63
CA ALA A 85 19.71 -6.35 -4.92
C ALA A 85 20.40 -7.73 -5.08
N GLY A 86 20.71 -8.13 -6.31
CA GLY A 86 21.40 -9.36 -6.65
C GLY A 86 21.22 -9.73 -8.12
N ASP A 87 22.33 -9.84 -8.84
CA ASP A 87 22.50 -10.25 -10.25
C ASP A 87 22.15 -9.23 -11.35
N THR A 88 23.22 -8.79 -12.00
CA THR A 88 23.25 -8.01 -13.24
C THR A 88 22.29 -8.57 -14.29
N LEU A 89 21.42 -7.69 -14.78
CA LEU A 89 20.43 -7.90 -15.84
C LEU A 89 21.09 -8.32 -17.17
N SER A 90 21.37 -9.62 -17.36
CA SER A 90 21.88 -10.15 -18.63
C SER A 90 20.81 -10.71 -19.57
N ASP A 91 19.55 -10.84 -19.16
CA ASP A 91 18.52 -11.46 -20.00
C ASP A 91 17.22 -10.66 -20.02
N GLY A 92 16.93 -10.08 -21.20
CA GLY A 92 15.69 -9.34 -21.48
C GLY A 92 14.40 -10.15 -21.27
N ALA A 93 14.48 -11.47 -21.11
CA ALA A 93 13.37 -12.32 -20.69
C ALA A 93 12.89 -12.02 -19.25
N ARG A 94 13.78 -11.60 -18.34
CA ARG A 94 13.41 -11.23 -16.96
C ARG A 94 12.76 -9.86 -16.86
N ILE A 95 12.92 -8.99 -17.85
CA ILE A 95 12.34 -7.63 -17.83
C ILE A 95 10.82 -7.71 -18.01
N ALA A 96 10.31 -8.60 -18.87
CA ALA A 96 8.88 -8.80 -19.04
C ALA A 96 8.24 -9.39 -17.77
N ASP A 97 8.86 -10.41 -17.18
CA ASP A 97 8.43 -10.96 -15.89
C ASP A 97 8.57 -9.92 -14.76
N TYR A 98 9.58 -9.06 -14.80
CA TYR A 98 9.75 -7.95 -13.86
C TYR A 98 8.67 -6.89 -14.04
N VAL A 99 8.27 -6.52 -15.26
CA VAL A 99 7.17 -5.58 -15.54
C VAL A 99 5.82 -6.15 -15.12
N VAL A 100 5.61 -7.47 -15.29
CA VAL A 100 4.39 -8.17 -14.87
C VAL A 100 4.38 -8.42 -13.35
N ASN A 101 5.54 -8.60 -12.70
CA ASN A 101 5.68 -8.75 -11.25
C ASN A 101 5.82 -7.42 -10.47
N LEU A 102 6.22 -6.33 -11.13
CA LEU A 102 6.22 -4.94 -10.63
C LEU A 102 4.80 -4.44 -10.31
N VAL A 103 3.78 -5.16 -10.77
CA VAL A 103 2.37 -4.87 -10.51
C VAL A 103 1.69 -6.07 -9.86
N ARG A 104 2.23 -6.57 -8.75
CA ARG A 104 1.36 -6.60 -7.57
C ARG A 104 1.30 -5.15 -7.10
N PRO A 105 0.17 -4.44 -7.27
CA PRO A 105 0.09 -3.04 -6.88
C PRO A 105 0.63 -2.91 -5.46
N VAL A 106 1.51 -1.94 -5.18
CA VAL A 106 2.03 -1.67 -3.83
C VAL A 106 0.89 -1.64 -2.80
N VAL A 107 -0.30 -1.23 -3.25
CA VAL A 107 -1.60 -1.36 -2.58
C VAL A 107 -1.86 -2.77 -2.01
N PHE A 108 -1.73 -3.83 -2.79
CA PHE A 108 -1.99 -5.20 -2.33
C PHE A 108 -0.94 -5.68 -1.33
N THR A 109 0.33 -5.35 -1.55
CA THR A 109 1.39 -5.64 -0.58
C THR A 109 1.12 -4.93 0.75
N PHE A 110 0.74 -3.65 0.69
CA PHE A 110 0.35 -2.87 1.86
C PHE A 110 -0.84 -3.49 2.60
N LEU A 111 -1.95 -3.77 1.90
CA LEU A 111 -3.14 -4.38 2.50
C LEU A 111 -2.83 -5.74 3.11
N ARG A 112 -2.05 -6.57 2.41
CA ARG A 112 -1.59 -7.86 2.94
C ARG A 112 -0.81 -7.67 4.23
N ASP A 113 0.14 -6.74 4.29
CA ASP A 113 0.94 -6.55 5.49
C ASP A 113 0.10 -5.95 6.64
N CYS A 114 -0.87 -5.07 6.36
CA CYS A 114 -1.84 -4.64 7.37
C CYS A 114 -2.57 -5.82 8.00
N ALA A 115 -3.06 -6.77 7.18
CA ALA A 115 -3.79 -7.93 7.68
C ALA A 115 -2.88 -8.98 8.35
N VAL A 116 -1.69 -9.23 7.80
CA VAL A 116 -0.81 -10.34 8.24
C VAL A 116 0.15 -9.92 9.35
N VAL A 117 0.73 -8.72 9.27
CA VAL A 117 1.72 -8.23 10.23
C VAL A 117 1.04 -7.47 11.36
N ALA A 118 0.12 -6.55 11.03
CA ALA A 118 -0.56 -5.74 12.03
C ALA A 118 -1.89 -6.33 12.53
N HIS A 119 -2.33 -7.45 11.93
CA HIS A 119 -3.61 -8.10 12.22
C HIS A 119 -4.83 -7.19 12.05
N LEU A 120 -4.71 -6.13 11.23
CA LEU A 120 -5.79 -5.19 10.97
C LEU A 120 -6.89 -5.84 10.14
N ARG A 121 -8.12 -5.65 10.60
CA ARG A 121 -9.32 -6.05 9.87
C ARG A 121 -9.57 -5.05 8.75
N LEU A 122 -9.45 -5.55 7.52
CA LEU A 122 -9.74 -4.80 6.31
C LEU A 122 -11.21 -4.95 5.92
N SER A 123 -11.70 -4.02 5.11
CA SER A 123 -13.03 -4.08 4.51
C SER A 123 -13.18 -5.32 3.62
N ASP A 124 -14.36 -5.94 3.61
CA ASP A 124 -14.61 -7.20 2.88
C ASP A 124 -14.52 -7.01 1.35
N VAL A 125 -14.74 -5.78 0.88
CA VAL A 125 -14.53 -5.34 -0.50
C VAL A 125 -13.57 -4.16 -0.47
N ILE A 126 -12.54 -4.23 -1.31
CA ILE A 126 -11.57 -3.15 -1.50
C ILE A 126 -11.87 -2.48 -2.84
N GLU A 127 -12.23 -1.20 -2.76
CA GLU A 127 -12.43 -0.34 -3.91
C GLU A 127 -11.10 0.35 -4.26
N MET A 128 -10.84 0.53 -5.56
CA MET A 128 -9.65 1.21 -6.05
C MET A 128 -9.97 2.04 -7.28
N ARG A 129 -9.45 3.26 -7.32
CA ARG A 129 -9.55 4.16 -8.49
C ARG A 129 -8.17 4.48 -9.02
N VAL A 130 -7.95 4.25 -10.30
CA VAL A 130 -6.67 4.48 -10.98
C VAL A 130 -6.78 5.72 -11.85
N SER A 131 -5.81 6.62 -11.72
CA SER A 131 -5.75 7.86 -12.50
C SER A 131 -4.36 8.12 -13.08
N SER A 132 -4.30 8.73 -14.26
CA SER A 132 -3.08 9.32 -14.83
C SER A 132 -3.41 10.68 -15.42
N ASP A 133 -2.50 11.64 -15.28
CA ASP A 133 -2.65 13.00 -15.83
C ASP A 133 -4.02 13.63 -15.51
N HIS A 134 -4.47 13.42 -14.26
CA HIS A 134 -5.75 13.86 -13.72
C HIS A 134 -7.01 13.28 -14.39
N ARG A 135 -6.86 12.24 -15.20
CA ARG A 135 -7.96 11.47 -15.79
C ARG A 135 -8.10 10.13 -15.10
N GLU A 136 -9.34 9.77 -14.76
CA GLU A 136 -9.65 8.43 -14.28
C GLU A 136 -9.54 7.44 -15.44
N ILE A 137 -8.78 6.37 -15.21
CA ILE A 137 -8.50 5.33 -16.20
C ILE A 137 -9.33 4.09 -15.93
N ALA A 138 -9.52 3.76 -14.65
CA ALA A 138 -10.26 2.58 -14.23
C ALA A 138 -10.72 2.67 -12.77
N GLU A 139 -11.83 2.00 -12.48
CA GLU A 139 -12.33 1.73 -11.13
C GLU A 139 -12.49 0.22 -10.95
N PHE A 140 -12.10 -0.27 -9.77
CA PHE A 140 -12.14 -1.69 -9.42
C PHE A 140 -12.78 -1.85 -8.05
N ALA A 141 -13.58 -2.91 -7.89
CA ALA A 141 -14.01 -3.40 -6.59
C ALA A 141 -13.66 -4.88 -6.51
N LEU A 142 -12.83 -5.24 -5.53
CA LEU A 142 -12.33 -6.61 -5.37
C LEU A 142 -12.72 -7.16 -4.00
N PRO A 143 -13.27 -8.38 -3.94
CA PRO A 143 -13.40 -9.08 -2.67
C PRO A 143 -12.02 -9.24 -2.01
N LEU A 144 -11.92 -8.93 -0.72
CA LEU A 144 -10.65 -8.96 0.02
C LEU A 144 -9.95 -10.31 -0.08
N GLN A 145 -10.73 -11.39 -0.15
CA GLN A 145 -10.26 -12.76 -0.33
C GLN A 145 -9.40 -12.99 -1.59
N LYS A 146 -9.42 -12.07 -2.56
CA LYS A 146 -8.55 -12.06 -3.75
C LYS A 146 -7.20 -11.35 -3.52
N ILE A 147 -7.09 -10.59 -2.43
CA ILE A 147 -5.91 -9.82 -2.02
C ILE A 147 -5.17 -10.55 -0.90
N VAL A 148 -5.87 -10.92 0.16
CA VAL A 148 -5.28 -11.59 1.34
C VAL A 148 -6.29 -12.51 2.02
N GLN A 149 -5.80 -13.67 2.46
CA GLN A 149 -6.51 -14.59 3.36
C GLN A 149 -5.49 -15.22 4.34
N PRO A 150 -5.80 -15.30 5.64
CA PRO A 150 -7.00 -14.74 6.29
C PRO A 150 -6.97 -13.20 6.41
N ASN A 151 -8.13 -12.58 6.68
CA ASN A 151 -8.21 -11.16 7.08
C ASN A 151 -7.72 -11.01 8.54
N GLY A 152 -7.38 -9.80 8.95
CA GLY A 152 -7.12 -9.49 10.34
C GLY A 152 -8.41 -9.40 11.18
N GLU A 153 -8.24 -9.44 12.50
CA GLU A 153 -9.34 -9.41 13.47
C GLU A 153 -9.41 -8.08 14.22
N ARG A 154 -8.31 -7.32 14.24
CA ARG A 154 -8.20 -6.07 14.99
C ARG A 154 -8.77 -4.91 14.20
N LEU A 155 -9.79 -4.24 14.72
CA LEU A 155 -10.24 -2.97 14.15
C LEU A 155 -9.17 -1.90 14.33
N LEU A 156 -9.00 -1.05 13.31
CA LEU A 156 -8.12 0.12 13.41
C LEU A 156 -8.66 1.13 14.44
N TRP A 157 -9.98 1.27 14.51
CA TRP A 157 -10.68 2.20 15.37
C TRP A 157 -12.10 1.75 15.67
N GLY A 158 -12.67 2.25 16.75
CA GLY A 158 -13.99 1.83 17.25
C GLY A 158 -13.92 0.60 18.16
N LEU A 159 -15.07 0.23 18.71
CA LEU A 159 -15.20 -0.95 19.58
C LEU A 159 -15.31 -2.20 18.69
N SER A 160 -14.51 -3.23 18.99
CA SER A 160 -14.76 -4.58 18.44
C SER A 160 -16.12 -5.04 18.94
N ALA A 161 -17.06 -5.26 18.02
CA ALA A 161 -18.35 -5.86 18.35
C ALA A 161 -18.19 -7.30 18.85
#